data_AF-A0A101JCF4-F1
#
_entry.id   AF-A0A101JCF4-F1
#
_cell.length_a   1.000
_cell.length_b   1.000
_cell.length_c   1.000
_cell.angle_alpha   90.00
_cell.angle_beta   90.00
_cell.angle_gamma   90.00
#
_symmetry.space_group_name_H-M   'P 1'
#
loop_
_entity.id
_entity.type
_entity.pdbx_description
1 polymer ?
#
loop_
_entity_poly.entity_id
_entity_poly.type
_entity_poly.pdbx_seq_one_letter_code
_entity_poly.pdbx_strand_id
1 'polypeptide(L)'
;MTHPEIQTGVRDYVTQTGTLANLHTKDDLRAHLQNFYAHYSVRSIEVVARHFDDWFFFHELRWTVEAKQGPDAGGIFRYHTAEYAEVSAAGLVVAHIGHGTDQLKVG
;
A
#
# COMPACT_ATOMS: atom_id res chain seq x y z
N MET A 1 -5.22 -15.76 -23.83
CA MET A 1 -4.47 -14.69 -23.13
C MET A 1 -4.62 -14.98 -21.64
N THR A 2 -3.53 -15.20 -20.93
CA THR A 2 -3.54 -15.32 -19.47
C THR A 2 -3.87 -13.95 -18.88
N HIS A 3 -5.03 -13.83 -18.23
CA HIS A 3 -5.33 -12.65 -17.42
C HIS A 3 -4.31 -12.58 -16.27
N PRO A 4 -3.76 -11.40 -15.93
CA PRO A 4 -2.90 -11.28 -14.76
C PRO A 4 -3.68 -11.74 -13.52
N GLU A 5 -3.07 -12.58 -12.69
CA GLU A 5 -3.71 -13.10 -11.47
C GLU A 5 -4.01 -11.98 -10.46
N ILE A 6 -3.28 -10.85 -10.56
CA ILE A 6 -3.42 -9.65 -9.74
C ILE A 6 -3.06 -8.43 -10.59
N GLN A 7 -3.85 -7.35 -10.51
CA GLN A 7 -3.48 -6.04 -11.04
C GLN A 7 -3.46 -5.03 -9.89
N THR A 8 -2.26 -4.62 -9.46
CA THR A 8 -2.10 -3.66 -8.36
C THR A 8 -1.34 -2.40 -8.79
N GLY A 9 -1.85 -1.22 -8.43
CA GLY A 9 -1.15 0.06 -8.57
C GLY A 9 -1.17 0.82 -7.26
N VAL A 10 -0.05 0.92 -6.54
CA VAL A 10 0.03 1.65 -5.25
C VAL A 10 1.21 2.61 -5.21
N ARG A 11 1.13 3.67 -4.41
CA ARG A 11 2.26 4.60 -4.25
C ARG A 11 3.47 3.90 -3.61
N ASP A 12 4.64 4.04 -4.21
CA ASP A 12 5.87 3.44 -3.68
C ASP A 12 6.55 4.35 -2.65
N TYR A 13 6.53 3.89 -1.39
CA TYR A 13 7.17 4.57 -0.26
C TYR A 13 8.61 4.10 0.01
N VAL A 14 9.05 3.00 -0.60
CA VAL A 14 10.40 2.46 -0.39
C VAL A 14 11.40 3.16 -1.29
N THR A 15 11.03 3.40 -2.55
CA THR A 15 11.90 4.09 -3.52
C THR A 15 11.79 5.61 -3.46
N GLN A 16 10.81 6.15 -2.73
CA GLN A 16 10.57 7.59 -2.53
C GLN A 16 10.44 8.42 -3.83
N THR A 17 10.17 7.77 -4.97
CA THR A 17 10.00 8.45 -6.26
C THR A 17 8.64 9.12 -6.40
N GLY A 18 7.69 8.80 -5.51
CA GLY A 18 6.30 9.24 -5.61
C GLY A 18 5.52 8.61 -6.76
N THR A 19 6.12 7.65 -7.47
CA THR A 19 5.50 6.95 -8.61
C THR A 19 4.62 5.78 -8.15
N LEU A 20 3.64 5.41 -8.97
CA LEU A 20 2.85 4.20 -8.77
C LEU A 20 3.72 2.97 -9.07
N ALA A 21 3.80 2.05 -8.12
CA ALA A 21 4.29 0.68 -8.34
C ALA A 21 3.18 -0.12 -9.03
N ASN A 22 3.42 -0.52 -10.28
CA ASN A 22 2.54 -1.42 -11.02
C ASN A 22 3.01 -2.86 -10.80
N LEU A 23 2.14 -3.71 -10.26
CA LEU A 23 2.43 -5.09 -9.90
C LEU A 23 1.43 -5.99 -10.62
N HIS A 24 1.94 -6.99 -11.34
CA HIS A 24 1.13 -7.80 -12.26
C HIS A 24 1.10 -9.29 -11.87
N THR A 25 1.84 -9.68 -10.84
CA THR A 25 1.88 -11.04 -10.32
C THR A 25 1.82 -11.06 -8.80
N LYS A 26 1.45 -12.23 -8.25
CA LYS A 26 1.49 -12.49 -6.81
C LYS A 26 2.91 -12.39 -6.24
N ASP A 27 3.92 -12.76 -7.01
CA ASP A 27 5.31 -12.69 -6.58
C ASP A 27 5.81 -11.25 -6.51
N ASP A 28 5.41 -10.39 -7.46
CA ASP A 28 5.69 -8.96 -7.42
C ASP A 28 5.06 -8.30 -6.19
N LEU A 29 3.80 -8.62 -5.90
CA LEU A 29 3.11 -8.13 -4.71
C LEU A 29 3.80 -8.58 -3.43
N ARG A 30 4.22 -9.86 -3.36
CA ARG A 30 4.94 -10.39 -2.21
C ARG A 30 6.27 -9.66 -2.02
N ALA A 31 7.06 -9.51 -3.08
CA ALA A 31 8.35 -8.84 -3.02
C ALA A 31 8.19 -7.37 -2.62
N HIS A 32 7.19 -6.67 -3.15
CA HIS A 32 6.88 -5.30 -2.78
C HIS A 32 6.58 -5.18 -1.27
N LEU A 33 5.69 -6.02 -0.75
CA LEU A 33 5.35 -6.03 0.68
C LEU A 33 6.56 -6.39 1.55
N GLN A 34 7.34 -7.40 1.16
CA GLN A 34 8.56 -7.78 1.88
C GLN A 34 9.57 -6.63 1.94
N ASN A 35 9.79 -5.92 0.82
CA ASN A 35 10.68 -4.76 0.78
C ASN A 35 10.15 -3.62 1.66
N PHE A 36 8.84 -3.35 1.61
CA PHE A 36 8.20 -2.36 2.47
C PHE A 36 8.43 -2.69 3.96
N TYR A 37 8.13 -3.92 4.38
CA TYR A 37 8.31 -4.34 5.77
C TYR A 37 9.76 -4.57 6.16
N ALA A 38 10.69 -4.76 5.23
CA ALA A 38 12.12 -4.73 5.50
C ALA A 38 12.57 -3.30 5.83
N HIS A 39 12.06 -2.32 5.08
CA HIS A 39 12.41 -0.92 5.22
C HIS A 39 11.72 -0.23 6.41
N TYR A 40 10.46 -0.54 6.68
CA TYR A 40 9.65 0.15 7.69
C TYR A 40 9.13 -0.79 8.77
N SER A 41 9.06 -0.29 10.00
CA SER A 41 8.21 -0.83 11.06
C SER A 41 6.90 -0.06 11.08
N VAL A 42 5.76 -0.74 10.93
CA VAL A 42 4.45 -0.10 11.06
C VAL A 42 4.15 0.13 12.53
N ARG A 43 4.00 1.40 12.94
CA ARG A 43 3.69 1.79 14.32
C ARG A 43 2.18 1.84 14.55
N SER A 44 1.43 2.39 13.60
CA SER A 44 -0.03 2.40 13.62
C SER A 44 -0.64 2.49 12.23
N ILE A 45 -1.86 1.98 12.09
CA ILE A 45 -2.73 2.19 10.93
C ILE A 45 -4.07 2.66 11.48
N GLU A 46 -4.46 3.89 11.16
CA GLU A 46 -5.78 4.43 11.46
C GLU A 46 -6.67 4.30 10.22
N VAL A 47 -7.87 3.76 10.39
CA VAL A 47 -8.89 3.77 9.33
C VAL A 47 -9.61 5.10 9.38
N VAL A 48 -9.38 5.94 8.38
CA VAL A 48 -9.98 7.28 8.26
C VAL A 48 -11.39 7.17 7.68
N ALA A 49 -11.54 6.41 6.60
CA ALA A 49 -12.82 6.11 5.98
C ALA A 49 -12.80 4.68 5.42
N ARG A 50 -13.97 4.04 5.36
CA ARG A 50 -14.14 2.75 4.69
C ARG A 50 -15.53 2.62 4.11
N HIS A 51 -15.62 1.97 2.96
CA HIS A 51 -16.87 1.64 2.32
C HIS A 51 -16.77 0.23 1.72
N PHE A 52 -17.80 -0.57 1.94
CA PHE A 52 -17.89 -1.93 1.43
C PHE A 52 -19.18 -2.03 0.63
N ASP A 53 -19.08 -2.62 -0.56
CA ASP A 53 -20.19 -2.91 -1.44
C ASP A 53 -20.03 -4.34 -2.01
N ASP A 54 -20.98 -4.79 -2.82
CA ASP A 54 -21.13 -6.18 -3.26
C ASP A 54 -19.89 -6.76 -3.97
N TRP A 55 -19.09 -5.92 -4.62
CA TRP A 55 -17.98 -6.35 -5.48
C TRP A 55 -16.68 -5.55 -5.25
N PHE A 56 -16.67 -4.60 -4.32
CA PHE A 56 -15.47 -3.82 -4.02
C PHE A 56 -15.40 -3.38 -2.55
N PHE A 57 -14.20 -3.04 -2.10
CA PHE A 57 -14.00 -2.25 -0.89
C PHE A 57 -13.13 -1.04 -1.20
N PHE A 58 -13.45 0.06 -0.52
CA PHE A 58 -12.65 1.28 -0.52
C PHE A 58 -12.23 1.59 0.91
N HIS A 59 -10.99 2.05 1.08
CA HIS A 59 -10.54 2.55 2.36
C HIS A 59 -9.54 3.70 2.25
N GLU A 60 -9.69 4.65 3.16
CA GLU A 60 -8.68 5.65 3.45
C GLU A 60 -7.98 5.29 4.75
N LEU A 61 -6.66 5.18 4.69
CA LEU A 61 -5.83 4.82 5.82
C LEU A 61 -4.83 5.92 6.11
N ARG A 62 -4.55 6.14 7.40
CA ARG A 62 -3.41 6.94 7.84
C ARG A 62 -2.41 6.01 8.50
N TRP A 63 -1.23 5.95 7.91
CA TRP A 63 -0.13 5.12 8.37
C TRP A 63 0.82 5.96 9.21
N THR A 64 1.30 5.40 10.32
CA THR A 64 2.51 5.88 10.99
C THR A 64 3.54 4.77 10.94
N VAL A 65 4.70 5.06 10.37
CA VAL A 65 5.79 4.10 10.19
C VAL A 65 7.09 4.66 10.71
N GLU A 66 8.01 3.78 11.06
CA GLU A 66 9.38 4.13 11.39
C GLU A 66 10.34 3.49 10.40
N ALA A 67 11.22 4.28 9.80
CA ALA A 67 12.24 3.78 8.91
C ALA A 67 13.30 3.00 9.70
N LYS A 68 13.59 1.77 9.28
CA LYS A 68 14.59 0.90 9.91
C LYS A 68 15.97 1.02 9.28
N GLN A 69 16.04 1.48 8.04
CA GLN A 69 17.27 1.51 7.24
C GLN A 69 17.30 2.72 6.31
N GLY A 70 18.48 2.99 5.74
CA GLY A 70 18.69 4.13 4.84
C GLY A 70 18.97 5.44 5.58
N PRO A 71 19.04 6.57 4.85
CA PRO A 71 19.38 7.88 5.40
C PRO A 71 18.41 8.36 6.49
N ASP A 72 17.17 7.87 6.44
CA ASP A 72 16.08 8.23 7.33
C ASP A 72 15.91 7.28 8.53
N ALA A 73 16.84 6.34 8.76
CA ALA A 73 16.72 5.33 9.81
C ALA A 73 16.46 5.96 11.20
N GLY A 74 15.48 5.42 11.92
CA GLY A 74 14.95 5.96 13.18
C GLY A 74 13.92 7.08 13.01
N GLY A 75 13.77 7.63 11.80
CA GLY A 75 12.77 8.63 11.48
C GLY A 75 11.35 8.06 11.47
N ILE A 76 10.42 8.81 12.07
CA ILE A 76 9.00 8.47 12.08
C ILE A 76 8.28 9.30 11.02
N PHE A 77 7.49 8.62 10.20
CA PHE A 77 6.78 9.20 9.07
C PHE A 77 5.30 8.89 9.15
N ARG A 78 4.50 9.82 8.64
CA ARG A 78 3.06 9.67 8.45
C ARG A 78 2.70 9.94 7.00
N TYR A 79 1.83 9.10 6.45
CA TYR A 79 1.25 9.30 5.14
C TYR A 79 -0.17 8.75 5.11
N HIS A 80 -0.97 9.25 4.17
CA HIS A 80 -2.32 8.79 3.94
C HIS A 80 -2.38 7.99 2.64
N THR A 81 -3.17 6.94 2.63
CA THR A 81 -3.52 6.21 1.42
C THR A 81 -5.03 6.23 1.20
N ALA A 82 -5.43 6.21 -0.06
CA ALA A 82 -6.81 6.02 -0.50
C ALA A 82 -6.79 4.91 -1.54
N GLU A 83 -7.42 3.79 -1.21
CA GLU A 83 -7.26 2.52 -1.92
C GLU A 83 -8.63 1.92 -2.22
N TYR A 84 -8.74 1.31 -3.40
CA TYR A 84 -9.91 0.63 -3.93
C TYR A 84 -9.49 -0.76 -4.38
N ALA A 85 -10.26 -1.77 -4.01
CA ALA A 85 -10.00 -3.15 -4.42
C ALA A 85 -11.28 -3.86 -4.85
N GLU A 86 -11.19 -4.58 -5.96
CA GLU A 86 -12.26 -5.43 -6.48
C GLU A 86 -12.17 -6.81 -5.84
N VAL A 87 -13.32 -7.35 -5.46
CA VAL A 87 -13.44 -8.64 -4.80
C VAL A 87 -14.26 -9.57 -5.68
N SER A 88 -13.70 -10.74 -5.99
CA SER A 88 -14.41 -11.80 -6.72
C SER A 88 -15.53 -12.41 -5.86
N ALA A 89 -16.44 -13.14 -6.51
CA ALA A 89 -17.49 -13.92 -5.81
C ALA A 89 -16.94 -14.94 -4.78
N ALA A 90 -15.65 -15.31 -4.87
CA ALA A 90 -14.97 -16.17 -3.91
C ALA A 90 -14.39 -15.42 -2.70
N GLY A 91 -14.61 -14.10 -2.60
CA GLY A 91 -14.06 -13.26 -1.52
C GLY A 91 -12.58 -12.93 -1.68
N LEU A 92 -12.01 -13.10 -2.88
CA LEU A 92 -10.61 -12.82 -3.17
C LEU A 92 -10.44 -11.47 -3.87
N VAL A 93 -9.42 -10.71 -3.48
CA VAL A 93 -9.02 -9.47 -4.18
C VAL A 93 -8.43 -9.81 -5.54
N VAL A 94 -9.01 -9.25 -6.61
CA VAL A 94 -8.59 -9.50 -8.01
C VAL A 94 -7.91 -8.29 -8.66
N ALA A 95 -8.25 -7.09 -8.21
CA ALA A 95 -7.60 -5.84 -8.61
C ALA A 95 -7.52 -4.89 -7.42
N HIS A 96 -6.46 -4.07 -7.36
CA HIS A 96 -6.24 -3.10 -6.29
C HIS A 96 -5.58 -1.84 -6.87
N ILE A 97 -6.19 -0.67 -6.71
CA ILE A 97 -5.56 0.60 -7.05
C ILE A 97 -5.56 1.53 -5.83
N GLY A 98 -4.45 2.21 -5.63
CA GLY A 98 -4.17 3.00 -4.46
C GLY A 98 -3.35 4.24 -4.78
N HIS A 99 -3.79 5.36 -4.22
CA HIS A 99 -3.02 6.59 -4.20
C HIS A 99 -2.58 6.90 -2.77
N GLY A 100 -1.62 7.80 -2.63
CA GLY A 100 -1.23 8.27 -1.31
C GLY A 100 -0.52 9.62 -1.33
N THR A 101 -0.36 10.20 -0.15
CA THR A 101 0.27 11.50 0.05
C THR A 101 1.78 11.37 0.20
N ASP A 102 2.49 12.49 0.09
CA ASP A 102 3.87 12.61 0.56
C ASP A 102 4.03 12.20 2.01
N GLN A 103 5.22 11.71 2.34
CA GLN A 103 5.59 11.35 3.69
C GLN A 103 5.84 12.63 4.49
N LEU A 104 5.11 12.79 5.58
CA LEU A 104 5.34 13.83 6.57
C LEU A 104 6.19 13.25 7.69
N LYS A 105 7.37 13.82 7.96
CA LYS A 105 8.14 13.48 9.17
C LYS A 105 7.38 13.94 10.42
N VAL A 106 7.27 13.08 11.42
CA VAL A 106 6.55 13.36 12.67
C VAL A 106 7.51 13.15 13.85
N GLY A 107 7.96 14.24 14.47
CA GLY A 107 9.00 14.21 15.50
C GLY A 107 10.26 14.94 15.04
#